data_AF-M4B553-F1
#
_entry.id   AF-M4B553-F1
#
_cell.length_a   1.000
_cell.length_b   1.000
_cell.length_c   1.000
_cell.angle_alpha   90.00
_cell.angle_beta   90.00
_cell.angle_gamma   90.00
#
_symmetry.space_group_name_H-M   'P 1'
#
loop_
_entity.id
_entity.type
_entity.pdbx_description
1 polymer ?
#
loop_
_entity_poly.entity_id
_entity_poly.type
_entity_poly.pdbx_seq_one_letter_code
_entity_poly.pdbx_strand_id
1 'polypeptide(L)'
;MICQEETGQAMWNRFVDKRTKREYSNYIFARAEFYSNCFTMDKSMDKWMHEMESLLRQLIHYGKRVRDDDYEETLLGHVTRTHRDAVRQF
;
A
#
# COMPACT_ATOMS: atom_id res chain seq x y z
N MET A 1 1.10 -17.21 10.45
CA MET A 1 0.18 -17.87 9.50
C MET A 1 -1.03 -16.95 9.31
N ILE A 2 -1.08 -16.18 8.22
CA ILE A 2 -2.13 -15.16 7.97
C ILE A 2 -3.15 -15.71 6.98
N CYS A 3 -3.74 -16.86 7.33
CA CYS A 3 -4.92 -17.45 6.68
C CYS A 3 -5.29 -18.67 7.52
N GLN A 4 -6.42 -18.62 8.22
CA GLN A 4 -7.00 -19.80 8.88
C GLN A 4 -7.92 -20.58 7.95
N GLU A 5 -8.08 -20.12 6.71
CA GLU A 5 -8.97 -20.71 5.71
C GLU A 5 -8.15 -21.47 4.67
N GLU A 6 -8.63 -22.64 4.28
CA GLU A 6 -7.93 -23.54 3.35
C GLU A 6 -7.88 -23.02 1.92
N THR A 7 -8.83 -22.14 1.53
CA THR A 7 -8.90 -21.58 0.19
C THR A 7 -9.23 -20.09 0.21
N GLY A 8 -8.81 -19.38 -0.85
CA GLY A 8 -9.21 -17.99 -1.07
C GLY A 8 -10.72 -17.80 -1.19
N GLN A 9 -11.44 -18.81 -1.70
CA GLN A 9 -12.90 -18.79 -1.80
C GLN A 9 -13.57 -18.89 -0.42
N ALA A 10 -13.09 -19.76 0.46
CA ALA A 10 -13.58 -19.87 1.84
C ALA A 10 -13.36 -18.55 2.62
N MET A 11 -12.19 -17.93 2.41
CA MET A 11 -11.91 -16.60 2.94
C MET A 11 -12.85 -15.53 2.40
N TRP A 12 -13.11 -15.52 1.09
CA TRP A 12 -14.03 -14.58 0.46
C TRP A 12 -15.46 -14.71 1.01
N ASN A 13 -15.98 -15.94 1.09
CA ASN A 13 -17.32 -16.19 1.62
C ASN A 13 -17.45 -15.76 3.08
N ARG A 14 -16.48 -16.13 3.93
CA ARG A 14 -16.42 -15.68 5.34
C ARG A 14 -16.31 -14.16 5.46
N PHE A 15 -15.60 -13.52 4.54
CA PHE A 15 -15.47 -12.06 4.50
C PHE A 15 -16.81 -11.40 4.17
N VAL A 16 -17.49 -11.85 3.10
CA VAL A 16 -18.82 -11.37 2.69
C VAL A 16 -19.83 -11.54 3.83
N ASP A 17 -19.83 -12.69 4.51
CA ASP A 17 -20.74 -12.98 5.62
C ASP A 17 -20.50 -12.11 6.86
N LYS A 18 -19.24 -11.66 7.10
CA LYS A 18 -18.86 -10.94 8.33
C LYS A 18 -18.84 -9.41 8.19
N ARG A 19 -18.66 -8.87 6.99
CA ARG A 19 -18.20 -7.48 6.82
C ARG A 19 -18.85 -6.79 5.62
N THR A 20 -20.05 -6.25 5.80
CA THR A 20 -20.54 -5.11 5.02
C THR A 20 -20.39 -3.83 5.83
N LYS A 21 -19.18 -3.27 5.86
CA LYS A 21 -18.90 -1.97 6.48
C LYS A 21 -18.03 -1.16 5.54
N ARG A 22 -18.64 -0.13 4.93
CA ARG A 22 -18.03 0.86 4.03
C ARG A 22 -16.60 1.28 4.41
N GLU A 23 -16.33 1.42 5.70
CA GLU A 23 -15.01 1.73 6.26
C GLU A 23 -13.91 0.73 5.85
N TYR A 24 -14.23 -0.56 5.83
CA TYR A 24 -13.26 -1.58 5.41
C TYR A 24 -13.00 -1.51 3.91
N SER A 25 -14.04 -1.25 3.10
CA SER A 25 -13.87 -0.99 1.66
C SER A 25 -12.96 0.22 1.44
N ASN A 26 -13.20 1.32 2.15
CA ASN A 26 -12.36 2.52 2.05
C ASN A 26 -10.91 2.25 2.45
N TYR A 27 -10.68 1.45 3.50
CA TYR A 27 -9.34 0.98 3.85
C TYR A 27 -8.69 0.19 2.71
N ILE A 28 -9.41 -0.77 2.11
CA ILE A 28 -8.86 -1.57 1.00
C ILE A 28 -8.50 -0.68 -0.20
N PHE A 29 -9.32 0.33 -0.51
CA PHE A 29 -9.01 1.32 -1.53
C PHE A 29 -7.74 2.11 -1.19
N ALA A 30 -7.65 2.70 0.00
CA ALA A 30 -6.46 3.44 0.43
C ALA A 30 -5.19 2.56 0.41
N ARG A 31 -5.31 1.28 0.79
CA ARG A 31 -4.20 0.33 0.73
C ARG A 31 -3.77 0.02 -0.70
N ALA A 32 -4.72 -0.17 -1.62
CA ALA A 32 -4.42 -0.38 -3.03
C ALA A 32 -3.74 0.84 -3.64
N GLU A 33 -4.20 2.04 -3.32
CA GLU A 33 -3.60 3.30 -3.76
C GLU A 33 -2.15 3.44 -3.26
N PHE A 34 -1.93 3.21 -1.96
CA PHE A 34 -0.58 3.21 -1.36
C PHE A 34 0.39 2.28 -2.10
N TYR A 35 0.03 1.01 -2.33
CA TYR A 35 0.95 0.06 -2.96
C TYR A 35 1.09 0.22 -4.49
N SER A 36 0.21 0.97 -5.14
CA SER A 36 0.24 1.19 -6.59
C SER A 36 0.83 2.54 -7.01
N ASN A 37 1.02 3.49 -6.08
CA ASN A 37 1.54 4.83 -6.34
C ASN A 37 3.04 4.84 -6.70
N CYS A 38 3.36 4.30 -7.88
CA CYS A 38 4.73 4.27 -8.39
C CYS A 38 5.24 5.69 -8.71
N PHE A 39 6.53 5.91 -8.52
CA PHE A 39 7.17 7.14 -8.97
C PHE A 39 7.14 7.22 -10.50
N THR A 40 6.97 8.41 -11.07
CA THR A 40 6.99 8.63 -12.52
C THR A 40 7.93 9.78 -12.85
N MET A 41 8.65 9.71 -13.98
CA MET A 41 9.72 10.68 -14.32
C MET A 41 9.22 12.12 -14.52
N ASP A 42 7.92 12.30 -14.74
CA ASP A 42 7.25 13.59 -14.88
C ASP A 42 6.92 14.26 -13.54
N LYS A 43 7.07 13.54 -12.42
CA LYS A 43 6.87 14.08 -11.06
C LYS A 43 8.21 14.42 -10.40
N SER A 44 8.22 15.52 -9.64
CA SER A 44 9.30 15.78 -8.69
C SER A 44 9.30 14.74 -7.57
N MET A 45 10.49 14.31 -7.13
CA MET A 45 10.66 13.39 -6.00
C MET A 45 9.97 13.92 -4.73
N ASP A 46 10.11 15.21 -4.41
CA ASP A 46 9.49 15.82 -3.23
C ASP A 46 7.97 15.74 -3.27
N LYS A 47 7.39 15.97 -4.46
CA LYS A 47 5.94 15.90 -4.66
C LYS A 47 5.46 14.47 -4.47
N TRP A 48 6.15 13.49 -5.04
CA TRP A 48 5.79 12.09 -4.89
C TRP A 48 5.97 11.60 -3.44
N MET A 49 7.03 12.01 -2.75
CA MET A 49 7.22 11.71 -1.34
C MET A 49 6.09 12.27 -0.47
N HIS A 50 5.64 13.50 -0.74
CA HIS A 50 4.50 14.08 -0.03
C HIS A 50 3.19 13.30 -0.28
N GLU A 51 2.97 12.81 -1.51
CA GLU A 51 1.85 11.92 -1.85
C GLU A 51 1.95 10.60 -1.06
N MET A 52 3.14 9.97 -0.99
CA MET A 52 3.37 8.75 -0.22
C MET A 52 3.12 8.92 1.28
N GLU A 53 3.57 10.03 1.88
CA GLU A 53 3.29 10.34 3.28
C GLU A 53 1.79 10.54 3.53
N SER A 54 1.08 11.19 2.61
CA SER A 54 -0.37 11.37 2.70
C SER A 54 -1.09 10.02 2.71
N LEU A 55 -0.72 9.12 1.80
CA LEU A 55 -1.28 7.76 1.73
C LEU A 55 -0.95 6.94 2.99
N LEU A 56 0.27 7.05 3.51
CA LEU A 56 0.65 6.41 4.77
C LEU A 56 -0.21 6.90 5.95
N ARG A 57 -0.48 8.20 6.04
CA ARG A 57 -1.36 8.78 7.06
C ARG A 57 -2.80 8.27 6.94
N GLN A 58 -3.30 8.06 5.72
CA GLN A 58 -4.61 7.44 5.51
C GLN A 58 -4.65 6.01 6.06
N LEU A 59 -3.59 5.20 5.86
CA LEU A 59 -3.52 3.86 6.43
C LEU A 59 -3.47 3.89 7.96
N ILE A 60 -2.71 4.83 8.54
CA ILE A 60 -2.65 5.05 9.99
C ILE A 60 -4.05 5.39 10.54
N HIS A 61 -4.83 6.21 9.83
CA HIS A 61 -6.21 6.56 10.22
C HIS A 61 -7.11 5.31 10.34
N TYR A 62 -6.93 4.30 9.48
CA TYR A 62 -7.64 3.02 9.57
C TYR A 62 -7.05 2.05 10.61
N GLY A 63 -6.09 2.50 11.43
CA GLY A 63 -5.38 1.67 12.41
C GLY A 63 -4.39 0.69 11.78
N LYS A 64 -3.96 0.96 10.55
CA LYS A 64 -3.04 0.11 9.77
C LYS A 64 -1.68 0.78 9.70
N ARG A 65 -0.85 0.49 10.70
CA ARG A 65 0.54 0.94 10.72
C ARG A 65 1.36 0.10 9.73
N VAL A 66 2.07 0.78 8.85
CA VAL A 66 3.14 0.19 8.04
C VAL A 66 4.41 0.28 8.88
N ARG A 67 5.21 -0.79 8.91
CA ARG A 67 6.51 -0.78 9.60
C ARG A 67 7.51 0.03 8.79
N ASP A 68 8.53 0.58 9.44
CA ASP A 68 9.54 1.39 8.76
C ASP A 68 10.24 0.59 7.65
N ASP A 69 10.65 -0.66 7.92
CA ASP A 69 11.25 -1.56 6.91
C ASP A 69 10.32 -1.79 5.72
N ASP A 70 9.02 -2.06 5.98
CA ASP A 70 8.03 -2.31 4.92
C ASP A 70 7.80 -1.04 4.08
N TYR A 71 7.91 0.14 4.70
CA TYR A 71 7.75 1.41 4.02
C TYR A 71 8.96 1.72 3.14
N GLU A 72 10.17 1.49 3.64
CA GLU A 72 11.41 1.62 2.88
C GLU A 72 11.40 0.72 1.63
N GLU A 73 11.08 -0.57 1.80
CA GLU A 73 10.97 -1.52 0.68
C GLU A 73 9.90 -1.08 -0.33
N THR A 74 8.78 -0.51 0.14
CA THR A 74 7.72 0.00 -0.74
C THR A 74 8.21 1.19 -1.56
N LEU A 75 8.87 2.17 -0.92
CA LEU A 75 9.41 3.35 -1.60
C LEU A 75 10.46 2.95 -2.65
N LEU A 76 11.40 2.08 -2.28
CA LEU A 76 12.41 1.54 -3.20
C LEU A 76 11.75 0.77 -4.35
N GLY A 77 10.75 -0.07 -4.07
CA GLY A 77 10.01 -0.82 -5.08
C GLY A 77 9.30 0.07 -6.10
N HIS A 78 8.78 1.22 -5.66
CA HIS A 78 8.11 2.21 -6.52
C HIS A 78 9.09 2.98 -7.40
N VAL A 79 10.25 3.35 -6.87
CA VAL A 79 11.29 4.09 -7.62
C VAL A 79 12.02 3.18 -8.60
N THR A 80 12.38 1.96 -8.19
CA THR A 80 13.14 1.00 -9.01
C THR A 80 12.38 0.49 -10.24
N ARG A 81 11.05 0.49 -10.20
CA ARG A 81 10.21 0.16 -11.38
C ARG A 81 10.36 1.17 -12.50
N THR A 82 10.56 2.44 -12.17
CA THR A 82 10.66 3.54 -13.13
C THR A 82 12.10 3.85 -13.49
N HIS A 83 12.99 3.75 -12.51
CA HIS A 83 14.41 3.89 -12.68
C HIS A 83 15.08 2.60 -12.23
N ARG A 84 15.26 1.67 -13.18
CA ARG A 84 15.92 0.39 -12.92
C ARG A 84 17.35 0.57 -12.33
N ASP A 85 17.95 1.75 -12.52
CA ASP A 85 19.24 2.16 -11.99
C ASP A 85 19.19 3.17 -10.81
N ALA A 86 18.03 3.61 -10.32
CA ALA A 86 17.94 4.66 -9.29
C ALA A 86 18.50 4.27 -7.92
N VAL A 87 18.72 2.97 -7.66
CA VAL A 87 19.45 2.52 -6.46
C VAL A 87 20.86 3.12 -6.40
N ARG A 88 21.40 3.64 -7.52
CA ARG A 88 22.71 4.32 -7.57
C ARG A 88 22.67 5.84 -7.38
N GLN A 89 21.50 6.48 -7.32
CA GLN A 89 21.38 7.95 -7.24
C GLN A 89 21.13 8.49 -5.83
N PHE A 90 20.98 7.62 -4.84
CA PHE A 90 20.96 7.94 -3.41
C PHE A 90 22.20 7.35 -2.74
#